data_AF-A0A0S7YYA8-F1
#
_entry.id   AF-A0A0S7YYA8-F1
#
_cell.length_a   1.000
_cell.length_b   1.000
_cell.length_c   1.000
_cell.angle_alpha   90.00
_cell.angle_beta   90.00
_cell.angle_gamma   90.00
#
_symmetry.space_group_name_H-M   'P 1'
#
loop_
_entity.id
_entity.type
_entity.pdbx_description
1 polymer ?
#
loop_
_entity_poly.entity_id
_entity_poly.type
_entity_poly.pdbx_seq_one_letter_code
_entity_poly.pdbx_strand_id
1 'polypeptide(L)'
;MKTAGLIMVMLAFLGGAFIASLDPAAVDWNWMVPVLFAGAVGLWLHRKARHAESRADHKLAGNMDTLQRCLERILKNLEELDERKAELPVYDARFVIDRQFREDLNNFAEARESMIHVFGMQNYANVMSAFAAGERYINRVWSASTDGYEDEVRMYINRARLQFSEACELFHRLREDAGSRKARAGTAS
;
A
#
# COMPACT_ATOMS: atom_id res chain seq x y z
N MET A 1 -21.28 -7.65 0.21
CA MET A 1 -21.93 -7.57 1.55
C MET A 1 -22.78 -6.32 1.78
N LYS A 2 -22.57 -5.20 1.05
CA LYS A 2 -23.39 -3.96 1.18
C LYS A 2 -24.87 -4.19 0.89
N THR A 3 -25.16 -4.93 -0.18
CA THR A 3 -26.51 -5.34 -0.60
C THR A 3 -27.18 -6.25 0.42
N ALA A 4 -26.46 -7.20 1.00
CA ALA A 4 -27.02 -8.11 2.02
C ALA A 4 -27.48 -7.36 3.28
N GLY A 5 -26.67 -6.42 3.78
CA GLY A 5 -27.07 -5.57 4.92
C GLY A 5 -28.24 -4.66 4.59
N LEU A 6 -28.29 -4.10 3.37
CA LEU A 6 -29.40 -3.27 2.91
C LEU A 6 -30.70 -4.08 2.77
N ILE A 7 -30.63 -5.29 2.19
CA ILE A 7 -31.77 -6.21 2.05
C ILE A 7 -32.30 -6.61 3.43
N MET A 8 -31.41 -6.88 4.40
CA MET A 8 -31.82 -7.20 5.77
C MET A 8 -32.55 -6.04 6.44
N VAL A 9 -32.08 -4.79 6.28
CA VAL A 9 -32.78 -3.60 6.79
C VAL A 9 -34.13 -3.41 6.09
N MET A 10 -34.19 -3.60 4.76
CA MET A 10 -35.46 -3.52 4.03
C MET A 10 -36.45 -4.58 4.48
N LEU A 11 -36.03 -5.85 4.64
CA LEU A 11 -36.88 -6.93 5.11
C LEU A 11 -37.35 -6.71 6.55
N ALA A 12 -36.48 -6.21 7.43
CA ALA A 12 -36.86 -5.85 8.79
C ALA A 12 -37.88 -4.70 8.81
N PHE A 13 -37.69 -3.68 7.96
CA PHE A 13 -38.61 -2.56 7.85
C PHE A 13 -39.98 -2.99 7.30
N LEU A 14 -39.99 -3.79 6.21
CA LEU A 14 -41.20 -4.37 5.62
C LEU A 14 -41.92 -5.30 6.61
N GLY A 15 -41.18 -6.15 7.33
CA GLY A 15 -41.74 -7.02 8.35
C GLY A 15 -42.34 -6.25 9.53
N GLY A 16 -41.66 -5.20 9.99
CA GLY A 16 -42.16 -4.33 11.06
C GLY A 16 -43.42 -3.57 10.65
N ALA A 17 -43.43 -3.03 9.42
CA ALA A 17 -44.60 -2.36 8.86
C ALA A 17 -45.78 -3.33 8.69
N PHE A 18 -45.54 -4.57 8.27
CA PHE A 18 -46.56 -5.60 8.14
C PHE A 18 -47.15 -5.99 9.51
N ILE A 19 -46.31 -6.23 10.52
CA ILE A 19 -46.75 -6.56 11.88
C ILE A 19 -47.58 -5.42 12.48
N ALA A 20 -47.13 -4.17 12.30
CA ALA A 20 -47.86 -2.98 12.76
C ALA A 20 -49.20 -2.78 12.02
N SER A 21 -49.36 -3.34 10.82
CA SER A 21 -50.60 -3.27 10.05
C SER A 21 -51.63 -4.35 10.45
N LEU A 22 -51.23 -5.42 11.16
CA LEU A 22 -52.12 -6.53 11.50
C LEU A 22 -53.12 -6.18 12.61
N ASP A 23 -52.75 -5.30 13.53
CA ASP A 23 -53.63 -4.87 14.63
C ASP A 23 -53.42 -3.38 14.95
N PRO A 24 -54.42 -2.51 14.69
CA PRO A 24 -54.33 -1.08 14.97
C PRO A 24 -54.32 -0.71 16.46
N ALA A 25 -54.73 -1.63 17.35
CA ALA A 25 -54.96 -1.33 18.76
C ALA A 25 -53.85 -1.83 19.70
N ALA A 26 -53.11 -2.87 19.32
CA ALA A 26 -52.03 -3.43 20.13
C ALA A 26 -50.93 -4.04 19.26
N VAL A 27 -49.68 -3.67 19.54
CA VAL A 27 -48.53 -4.27 18.84
C VAL A 27 -48.04 -5.49 19.62
N ASP A 28 -47.96 -6.64 18.95
CA ASP A 28 -47.37 -7.85 19.54
C ASP A 28 -45.84 -7.71 19.62
N TRP A 29 -45.37 -7.35 20.82
CA TRP A 29 -43.96 -7.16 21.12
C TRP A 29 -43.11 -8.42 20.95
N ASN A 30 -43.70 -9.62 21.03
CA ASN A 30 -42.96 -10.87 20.84
C ASN A 30 -42.44 -11.02 19.40
N TRP A 31 -43.19 -10.51 18.42
CA TRP A 31 -42.79 -10.53 17.01
C TRP A 31 -42.04 -9.27 16.58
N MET A 32 -42.37 -8.11 17.17
CA MET A 32 -41.72 -6.86 16.82
C MET A 32 -40.26 -6.78 17.30
N VAL A 33 -39.94 -7.30 18.48
CA VAL A 33 -38.57 -7.25 19.04
C VAL A 33 -37.53 -7.98 18.15
N PRO A 34 -37.76 -9.23 17.71
CA PRO A 34 -36.83 -9.91 16.79
C PRO A 34 -36.63 -9.16 15.47
N VAL A 35 -37.69 -8.55 14.92
CA VAL A 35 -37.63 -7.80 13.66
C VAL A 35 -36.83 -6.51 13.82
N LEU A 36 -37.05 -5.76 14.91
CA LEU A 36 -36.24 -4.59 15.24
C LEU A 36 -34.78 -4.95 15.46
N PHE A 37 -34.51 -6.05 16.16
CA PHE A 37 -33.16 -6.54 16.40
C PHE A 37 -32.45 -6.91 15.09
N ALA A 38 -33.13 -7.62 14.18
CA ALA A 38 -32.60 -7.91 12.86
C ALA A 38 -32.30 -6.63 12.06
N GLY A 39 -33.19 -5.63 12.11
CA GLY A 39 -32.94 -4.32 11.49
C GLY A 39 -31.71 -3.61 12.07
N ALA A 40 -31.56 -3.61 13.39
CA ALA A 40 -30.42 -3.01 14.08
C ALA A 40 -29.09 -3.72 13.74
N VAL A 41 -29.08 -5.05 13.69
CA VAL A 41 -27.91 -5.84 13.28
C VAL A 41 -27.57 -5.57 11.81
N GLY A 42 -28.57 -5.49 10.93
CA GLY A 42 -28.38 -5.14 9.51
C GLY A 42 -27.73 -3.75 9.35
N LEU A 43 -28.21 -2.76 10.09
CA LEU A 43 -27.65 -1.40 10.09
C LEU A 43 -26.21 -1.36 10.62
N TRP A 44 -25.94 -2.10 11.71
CA TRP A 44 -24.61 -2.19 12.29
C TRP A 44 -23.60 -2.84 11.33
N LEU A 45 -23.97 -3.94 10.68
CA LEU A 45 -23.15 -4.61 9.67
C LEU A 45 -22.87 -3.70 8.46
N HIS A 46 -23.89 -2.96 7.99
CA HIS A 46 -23.73 -2.01 6.89
C HIS A 46 -22.75 -0.88 7.26
N ARG A 47 -22.89 -0.30 8.45
CA ARG A 47 -22.02 0.76 8.94
C ARG A 47 -20.57 0.28 9.14
N LYS A 48 -20.39 -0.92 9.72
CA LYS A 48 -19.07 -1.54 9.91
C LYS A 48 -18.37 -1.80 8.58
N ALA A 49 -19.09 -2.31 7.58
CA ALA A 49 -18.55 -2.58 6.25
C ALA A 49 -18.03 -1.31 5.56
N ARG A 50 -18.80 -0.21 5.63
CA ARG A 50 -18.38 1.09 5.06
C ARG A 50 -17.14 1.67 5.74
N HIS A 51 -17.07 1.59 7.07
CA HIS A 51 -15.89 2.05 7.80
C HIS A 51 -14.65 1.21 7.50
N ALA A 52 -14.79 -0.12 7.41
CA ALA A 52 -13.68 -1.01 7.09
C ALA A 52 -13.09 -0.74 5.69
N GLU A 53 -13.95 -0.53 4.69
CA GLU A 53 -13.53 -0.23 3.31
C GLU A 53 -12.85 1.13 3.20
N SER A 54 -13.41 2.18 3.80
CA SER A 54 -12.77 3.51 3.78
C SER A 54 -11.39 3.52 4.43
N ARG A 55 -11.20 2.73 5.51
CA ARG A 55 -9.92 2.58 6.19
C ARG A 55 -8.93 1.76 5.37
N ALA A 56 -9.41 0.72 4.67
CA ALA A 56 -8.59 -0.06 3.76
C ALA A 56 -8.10 0.78 2.58
N ASP A 57 -8.99 1.57 1.96
CA ASP A 57 -8.64 2.48 0.86
C ASP A 57 -7.66 3.56 1.30
N HIS A 58 -7.88 4.17 2.47
CA HIS A 58 -6.97 5.18 3.00
C HIS A 58 -5.60 4.60 3.34
N LYS A 59 -5.57 3.39 3.92
CA LYS A 59 -4.31 2.66 4.20
C LYS A 59 -3.58 2.30 2.90
N LEU A 60 -4.29 1.84 1.88
CA LEU A 60 -3.73 1.55 0.56
C LEU A 60 -3.11 2.81 -0.06
N ALA A 61 -3.85 3.92 -0.09
CA ALA A 61 -3.34 5.19 -0.61
C ALA A 61 -2.10 5.68 0.14
N GLY A 62 -2.15 5.68 1.48
CA GLY A 62 -1.01 6.08 2.31
C GLY A 62 0.22 5.18 2.13
N ASN A 63 0.02 3.87 1.99
CA ASN A 63 1.11 2.94 1.69
C ASN A 63 1.71 3.19 0.31
N MET A 64 0.89 3.47 -0.72
CA MET A 64 1.39 3.79 -2.05
C MET A 64 2.24 5.07 -2.09
N ASP A 65 1.85 6.10 -1.33
CA ASP A 65 2.64 7.32 -1.20
C ASP A 65 3.93 7.10 -0.39
N THR A 66 3.91 6.22 0.61
CA THR A 66 5.12 5.80 1.32
C THR A 66 6.09 5.06 0.40
N LEU A 67 5.60 4.12 -0.42
CA LEU A 67 6.43 3.40 -1.39
C LEU A 67 7.13 4.34 -2.37
N GLN A 68 6.39 5.31 -2.92
CA GLN A 68 6.97 6.31 -3.82
C GLN A 68 8.05 7.13 -3.12
N ARG A 69 7.74 7.71 -1.95
CA ARG A 69 8.68 8.56 -1.22
C ARG A 69 9.95 7.80 -0.83
N CYS A 70 9.84 6.54 -0.41
CA CYS A 70 11.01 5.73 -0.08
C CYS A 70 11.87 5.46 -1.32
N LEU A 71 11.28 5.09 -2.46
CA LEU A 71 12.03 4.90 -3.71
C LEU A 71 12.75 6.18 -4.15
N GLU A 72 12.05 7.31 -4.16
CA GLU A 72 12.61 8.61 -4.54
C GLU A 72 13.74 9.03 -3.61
N ARG A 73 13.58 8.84 -2.30
CA ARG A 73 14.64 9.16 -1.32
C ARG A 73 15.85 8.24 -1.44
N ILE A 74 15.64 6.94 -1.63
CA ILE A 74 16.73 5.99 -1.85
C ILE A 74 17.50 6.37 -3.12
N LEU A 75 16.80 6.61 -4.23
CA LEU A 75 17.42 6.98 -5.49
C LEU A 75 18.20 8.30 -5.35
N LYS A 76 17.59 9.33 -4.79
CA LYS A 76 18.24 10.62 -4.56
C LYS A 76 19.49 10.49 -3.68
N ASN A 77 19.40 9.76 -2.58
CA ASN A 77 20.55 9.53 -1.68
C ASN A 77 21.67 8.75 -2.41
N LEU A 78 21.32 7.79 -3.28
CA LEU A 78 22.30 7.07 -4.11
C LEU A 78 22.93 7.96 -5.18
N GLU A 79 22.18 8.86 -5.81
CA GLU A 79 22.70 9.85 -6.76
C GLU A 79 23.71 10.78 -6.07
N GLU A 80 23.32 11.37 -4.94
CA GLU A 80 24.21 12.23 -4.15
C GLU A 80 25.46 11.48 -3.66
N LEU A 81 25.33 10.19 -3.34
CA LEU A 81 26.45 9.32 -2.95
C LEU A 81 27.36 8.98 -4.14
N ASP A 82 26.79 8.66 -5.31
CA ASP A 82 27.52 8.34 -6.54
C ASP A 82 28.30 9.54 -7.06
N GLU A 83 27.81 10.76 -6.86
CA GLU A 83 28.50 12.01 -7.19
C GLU A 83 29.73 12.24 -6.29
N ARG A 84 29.61 12.02 -4.98
CA ARG A 84 30.70 12.24 -4.01
C ARG A 84 31.56 11.01 -3.71
N LYS A 85 31.34 9.88 -4.39
CA LYS A 85 32.00 8.59 -4.06
C LYS A 85 33.54 8.60 -4.15
N ALA A 86 34.12 9.59 -4.83
CA ALA A 86 35.57 9.78 -4.89
C ALA A 86 36.14 10.30 -3.56
N GLU A 87 35.35 11.09 -2.82
CA GLU A 87 35.73 11.71 -1.55
C GLU A 87 35.35 10.84 -0.34
N LEU A 88 34.55 9.78 -0.56
CA LEU A 88 34.07 8.89 0.50
C LEU A 88 35.19 7.93 0.96
N PRO A 89 35.59 7.98 2.24
CA PRO A 89 36.50 6.97 2.78
C PRO A 89 35.85 5.58 2.72
N VAL A 90 36.59 4.58 2.24
CA VAL A 90 36.08 3.24 1.97
C VAL A 90 35.47 2.59 3.21
N TYR A 91 36.13 2.70 4.36
CA TYR A 91 35.66 2.13 5.63
C TYR A 91 34.43 2.85 6.21
N ASP A 92 34.15 4.08 5.74
CA ASP A 92 33.02 4.88 6.20
C ASP A 92 31.74 4.61 5.40
N ALA A 93 31.87 4.05 4.19
CA ALA A 93 30.75 3.80 3.30
C ALA A 93 29.64 2.96 3.97
N ARG A 94 29.98 1.93 4.76
CA ARG A 94 29.00 1.12 5.52
C ARG A 94 28.15 1.95 6.48
N PHE A 95 28.74 2.95 7.15
CA PHE A 95 28.02 3.82 8.09
C PHE A 95 27.10 4.78 7.35
N VAL A 96 27.53 5.26 6.18
CA VAL A 96 26.68 6.03 5.28
C VAL A 96 25.49 5.18 4.82
N ILE A 97 25.74 3.94 4.41
CA ILE A 97 24.69 3.02 4.00
C ILE A 97 23.66 2.81 5.13
N ASP A 98 24.13 2.45 6.33
CA ASP A 98 23.27 2.19 7.48
C ASP A 98 22.43 3.41 7.88
N ARG A 99 23.01 4.61 7.80
CA ARG A 99 22.32 5.85 8.18
C ARG A 99 21.32 6.33 7.13
N GLN A 100 21.65 6.22 5.85
CA GLN A 100 20.87 6.87 4.78
C GLN A 100 19.78 5.99 4.16
N PHE A 101 19.92 4.67 4.20
CA PHE A 101 19.03 3.78 3.44
C PHE A 101 18.18 2.87 4.32
N ARG A 102 18.63 2.54 5.54
CA ARG A 102 17.97 1.54 6.39
C ARG A 102 16.49 1.84 6.66
N GLU A 103 16.17 3.08 6.99
CA GLU A 103 14.78 3.48 7.28
C GLU A 103 13.89 3.35 6.05
N ASP A 104 14.30 3.92 4.91
CA ASP A 104 13.49 3.88 3.68
C ASP A 104 13.38 2.47 3.10
N LEU A 105 14.41 1.62 3.20
CA LEU A 105 14.35 0.21 2.79
C LEU A 105 13.33 -0.58 3.63
N ASN A 106 13.33 -0.38 4.95
CA ASN A 106 12.39 -1.03 5.86
C ASN A 106 10.95 -0.55 5.60
N ASN A 107 10.74 0.76 5.51
CA ASN A 107 9.42 1.34 5.25
C ASN A 107 8.86 0.89 3.90
N PHE A 108 9.72 0.79 2.86
CA PHE A 108 9.33 0.25 1.57
C PHE A 108 8.91 -1.22 1.70
N ALA A 109 9.72 -2.04 2.37
CA ALA A 109 9.44 -3.44 2.57
C ALA A 109 8.09 -3.66 3.29
N GLU A 110 7.77 -2.88 4.32
CA GLU A 110 6.50 -2.98 5.04
C GLU A 110 5.28 -2.62 4.18
N ALA A 111 5.41 -1.66 3.28
CA ALA A 111 4.31 -1.18 2.45
C ALA A 111 4.11 -1.98 1.15
N ARG A 112 5.11 -2.77 0.72
CA ARG A 112 5.21 -3.36 -0.64
C ARG A 112 4.01 -4.19 -1.09
N GLU A 113 3.34 -4.89 -0.17
CA GLU A 113 2.19 -5.73 -0.50
C GLU A 113 1.03 -4.92 -1.10
N SER A 114 0.96 -3.63 -0.78
CA SER A 114 -0.03 -2.70 -1.35
C SER A 114 0.07 -2.61 -2.88
N MET A 115 1.26 -2.81 -3.45
CA MET A 115 1.45 -2.85 -4.91
C MET A 115 0.73 -4.04 -5.56
N ILE A 116 0.61 -5.19 -4.89
CA ILE A 116 -0.12 -6.34 -5.44
C ILE A 116 -1.59 -5.98 -5.62
N HIS A 117 -2.16 -5.25 -4.67
CA HIS A 117 -3.56 -4.80 -4.72
C HIS A 117 -3.82 -3.73 -5.78
N VAL A 118 -2.87 -2.82 -6.01
CA VAL A 118 -3.05 -1.69 -6.93
C VAL A 118 -2.58 -2.00 -8.35
N PHE A 119 -1.43 -2.65 -8.49
CA PHE A 119 -0.78 -2.92 -9.78
C PHE A 119 -0.94 -4.36 -10.26
N GLY A 120 -1.26 -5.30 -9.37
CA GLY A 120 -1.29 -6.73 -9.67
C GLY A 120 0.06 -7.42 -9.51
N MET A 121 0.04 -8.75 -9.40
CA MET A 121 1.20 -9.58 -9.06
C MET A 121 2.36 -9.47 -10.07
N GLN A 122 2.08 -9.43 -11.38
CA GLN A 122 3.13 -9.34 -12.40
C GLN A 122 3.88 -8.00 -12.31
N ASN A 123 3.15 -6.90 -12.16
CA ASN A 123 3.73 -5.56 -12.07
C ASN A 123 4.50 -5.38 -10.76
N TYR A 124 3.99 -5.94 -9.66
CA TYR A 124 4.73 -6.07 -8.41
C TYR A 124 6.06 -6.80 -8.63
N ALA A 125 6.05 -7.95 -9.31
CA ALA A 125 7.26 -8.72 -9.57
C ALA A 125 8.28 -7.94 -10.40
N ASN A 126 7.83 -7.16 -11.39
CA ASN A 126 8.71 -6.33 -12.21
C ASN A 126 9.43 -5.26 -11.36
N VAL A 127 8.69 -4.50 -10.53
CA VAL A 127 9.28 -3.49 -9.64
C VAL A 127 10.22 -4.14 -8.61
N MET A 128 9.78 -5.24 -8.00
CA MET A 128 10.57 -5.92 -6.96
C MET A 128 11.83 -6.58 -7.49
N SER A 129 11.86 -7.01 -8.76
CA SER A 129 13.06 -7.55 -9.40
C SER A 129 14.20 -6.54 -9.38
N ALA A 130 13.92 -5.30 -9.83
CA ALA A 130 14.87 -4.20 -9.83
C ALA A 130 15.22 -3.74 -8.40
N PHE A 131 14.21 -3.57 -7.53
CA PHE A 131 14.43 -3.18 -6.13
C PHE A 131 15.35 -4.17 -5.39
N ALA A 132 15.07 -5.47 -5.47
CA ALA A 132 15.85 -6.50 -4.79
C ALA A 132 17.27 -6.61 -5.36
N ALA A 133 17.49 -6.32 -6.65
CA ALA A 133 18.82 -6.22 -7.21
C ALA A 133 19.58 -5.01 -6.65
N GLY A 134 18.93 -3.85 -6.54
CA GLY A 134 19.49 -2.66 -5.90
C GLY A 134 19.88 -2.90 -4.45
N GLU A 135 18.99 -3.52 -3.67
CA GLU A 135 19.24 -3.86 -2.26
C GLU A 135 20.44 -4.82 -2.12
N ARG A 136 20.56 -5.84 -2.99
CA ARG A 136 21.75 -6.72 -3.00
C ARG A 136 23.04 -5.95 -3.28
N TYR A 137 23.01 -4.95 -4.16
CA TYR A 137 24.18 -4.12 -4.42
C TYR A 137 24.52 -3.20 -3.25
N ILE A 138 23.53 -2.63 -2.55
CA ILE A 138 23.76 -1.91 -1.29
C ILE A 138 24.44 -2.82 -0.25
N ASN A 139 23.95 -4.06 -0.10
CA ASN A 139 24.56 -5.03 0.81
C ASN A 139 26.00 -5.38 0.39
N ARG A 140 26.29 -5.44 -0.91
CA ARG A 140 27.65 -5.65 -1.40
C ARG A 140 28.57 -4.46 -1.11
N VAL A 141 28.07 -3.22 -1.24
CA VAL A 141 28.80 -2.01 -0.81
C VAL A 141 29.14 -2.09 0.66
N TRP A 142 28.19 -2.49 1.50
CA TRP A 142 28.39 -2.63 2.94
C TRP A 142 29.49 -3.65 3.30
N SER A 143 29.45 -4.85 2.68
CA SER A 143 30.49 -5.87 2.89
C SER A 143 31.86 -5.41 2.36
N ALA A 144 31.91 -4.88 1.13
CA ALA A 144 33.15 -4.40 0.51
C ALA A 144 33.79 -3.25 1.31
N SER A 145 32.98 -2.37 1.89
CA SER A 145 33.43 -1.30 2.79
C SER A 145 34.08 -1.84 4.06
N THR A 146 33.53 -2.93 4.61
CA THR A 146 34.09 -3.58 5.81
C THR A 146 35.45 -4.22 5.49
N ASP A 147 35.59 -4.79 4.31
CA ASP A 147 36.81 -5.48 3.88
C ASP A 147 37.87 -4.55 3.25
N GLY A 148 37.52 -3.29 2.97
CA GLY A 148 38.43 -2.30 2.38
C GLY A 148 38.55 -2.36 0.85
N TYR A 149 37.60 -3.00 0.15
CA TYR A 149 37.61 -3.10 -1.31
C TYR A 149 37.02 -1.83 -1.98
N GLU A 150 37.88 -0.83 -2.19
CA GLU A 150 37.53 0.50 -2.73
C GLU A 150 36.81 0.44 -4.09
N ASP A 151 37.37 -0.31 -5.04
CA ASP A 151 36.83 -0.39 -6.41
C ASP A 151 35.46 -1.06 -6.42
N GLU A 152 35.26 -2.08 -5.58
CA GLU A 152 33.96 -2.73 -5.42
C GLU A 152 32.93 -1.78 -4.82
N VAL A 153 33.28 -1.03 -3.76
CA VAL A 153 32.39 -0.03 -3.16
C VAL A 153 31.90 0.94 -4.23
N ARG A 154 32.82 1.54 -5.00
CA ARG A 154 32.46 2.53 -6.04
C ARG A 154 31.61 1.92 -7.15
N MET A 155 31.98 0.73 -7.61
CA MET A 155 31.27 0.02 -8.67
C MET A 155 29.84 -0.36 -8.26
N TYR A 156 29.67 -0.87 -7.03
CA TYR A 156 28.36 -1.30 -6.56
C TYR A 156 27.45 -0.15 -6.13
N ILE A 157 27.98 1.01 -5.70
CA ILE A 157 27.18 2.24 -5.53
C ILE A 157 26.51 2.61 -6.86
N ASN A 158 27.27 2.66 -7.95
CA ASN A 158 26.73 3.00 -9.26
C ASN A 158 25.71 1.96 -9.76
N ARG A 159 25.99 0.66 -9.57
CA ARG A 159 25.04 -0.41 -9.93
C ARG A 159 23.75 -0.37 -9.11
N ALA A 160 23.84 -0.08 -7.81
CA ALA A 160 22.67 0.13 -6.97
C ALA A 160 21.83 1.29 -7.51
N ARG A 161 22.45 2.44 -7.80
CA ARG A 161 21.79 3.61 -8.37
C ARG A 161 20.99 3.27 -9.63
N LEU A 162 21.59 2.55 -10.57
CA LEU A 162 20.91 2.14 -11.81
C LEU A 162 19.68 1.26 -11.55
N GLN A 163 19.78 0.30 -10.64
CA GLN A 163 18.65 -0.58 -10.30
C GLN A 163 17.51 0.16 -9.58
N PHE A 164 17.83 1.09 -8.68
CA PHE A 164 16.80 1.92 -8.03
C PHE A 164 16.18 2.93 -8.99
N SER A 165 16.94 3.43 -9.97
CA SER A 165 16.39 4.26 -11.07
C SER A 165 15.35 3.48 -11.86
N GLU A 166 15.69 2.26 -12.28
CA GLU A 166 14.76 1.38 -13.00
C GLU A 166 13.50 1.06 -12.17
N ALA A 167 13.67 0.74 -10.88
CA ALA A 167 12.54 0.48 -9.98
C ALA A 167 11.62 1.72 -9.85
N CYS A 168 12.21 2.92 -9.74
CA CYS A 168 11.49 4.18 -9.65
C CYS A 168 10.70 4.46 -10.94
N GLU A 169 11.33 4.33 -12.11
CA GLU A 169 10.68 4.50 -13.41
C GLU A 169 9.51 3.54 -13.63
N LEU A 170 9.70 2.25 -13.30
CA LEU A 170 8.64 1.25 -13.37
C LEU A 170 7.48 1.60 -12.44
N PHE A 171 7.77 2.01 -11.21
CA PHE A 171 6.76 2.39 -10.23
C PHE A 171 5.95 3.62 -10.69
N HIS A 172 6.61 4.68 -11.18
CA HIS A 172 5.95 5.87 -11.70
C HIS A 172 5.03 5.57 -12.87
N ARG A 173 5.52 4.80 -13.85
CA ARG A 173 4.71 4.38 -15.01
C ARG A 173 3.44 3.64 -14.58
N LEU A 174 3.57 2.69 -13.65
CA LEU A 174 2.43 1.93 -13.14
C LEU A 174 1.42 2.80 -12.39
N ARG A 175 1.89 3.82 -11.67
CA ARG A 175 1.06 4.77 -10.95
C ARG A 175 0.28 5.68 -11.91
N GLU A 176 0.91 6.15 -12.98
CA GLU A 176 0.25 6.91 -14.06
C GLU A 176 -0.81 6.08 -14.79
N ASP A 177 -0.51 4.82 -15.09
CA ASP A 177 -1.44 3.88 -15.72
C ASP A 177 -2.65 3.57 -14.82
N ALA A 178 -2.43 3.43 -13.51
CA ALA A 178 -3.49 3.22 -12.54
C ALA A 178 -4.39 4.46 -12.41
N GLY A 179 -3.81 5.66 -12.38
CA GLY A 179 -4.55 6.92 -12.39
C GLY A 179 -5.39 7.10 -13.65
N SER A 180 -4.81 6.80 -14.81
CA SER A 180 -5.49 6.88 -16.13
C SER A 180 -6.66 5.90 -16.23
N ARG A 181 -6.51 4.67 -15.73
CA ARG A 181 -7.60 3.68 -15.67
C ARG A 181 -8.76 4.14 -14.80
N LYS A 182 -8.47 4.74 -13.63
CA LYS A 182 -9.49 5.27 -12.72
C LYS A 182 -10.26 6.44 -13.34
N ALA A 183 -9.58 7.34 -14.06
CA ALA A 183 -10.21 8.46 -14.77
C ALA A 183 -11.21 7.98 -15.85
N ARG A 184 -10.82 6.98 -16.67
CA ARG A 184 -11.70 6.41 -17.70
C ARG A 184 -12.94 5.71 -17.14
N ALA A 185 -12.79 5.02 -16.01
CA ALA A 185 -13.91 4.34 -15.35
C ALA A 185 -14.92 5.33 -14.72
N GLY A 186 -14.44 6.49 -14.22
CA GLY A 186 -15.29 7.53 -13.64
C GLY A 186 -16.14 8.31 -14.65
N THR A 187 -15.71 8.39 -15.92
CA THR A 187 -16.48 9.03 -17.00
C THR A 187 -17.58 8.17 -17.61
N ALA A 188 -17.66 6.89 -17.23
CA ALA A 188 -18.62 5.91 -17.76
C ALA A 188 -19.81 5.62 -16.80
N SER A 189 -19.95 6.39 -15.72
CA SER A 189 -21.02 6.27 -14.72
C SER A 189 -21.84 7.54 -14.64
#